data_AF-A0A7V0Y2A8-F1
#
_entry.id   AF-A0A7V0Y2A8-F1
#
_cell.length_a   1.000
_cell.length_b   1.000
_cell.length_c   1.000
_cell.angle_alpha   90.00
_cell.angle_beta   90.00
_cell.angle_gamma   90.00
#
_symmetry.space_group_name_H-M   'P 1'
#
loop_
_entity.id
_entity.type
_entity.pdbx_description
1 polymer ?
#
loop_
_entity_poly.entity_id
_entity_poly.type
_entity_poly.pdbx_seq_one_letter_code
_entity_poly.pdbx_strand_id
1 'polypeptide(L)'
;MNQEPALQNHQPPTRTVHSQDEPFLPLSPRLDQLTAGLHALEQWYAADFEKRVADVTEVLRAQITQDLCSRFDSELDFHLIAVREQYEQRLQAYAEQLQSSRKQAANETLLEEVRRIEAALHTCNEELDRLLPDDSVALGKLLQLRTQQLELKAYLRGLRFQVKQAGL
;
A
#
# COMPACT_ATOMS: atom_id res chain seq x y z
N MET A 1 -60.85 -33.40 114.40
CA MET A 1 -61.29 -34.31 113.32
C MET A 1 -61.25 -33.47 112.06
N ASN A 2 -60.75 -34.01 110.96
CA ASN A 2 -61.08 -33.47 109.64
C ASN A 2 -60.43 -32.14 109.26
N GLN A 3 -60.18 -32.05 107.97
CA GLN A 3 -59.18 -31.24 107.27
C GLN A 3 -59.86 -30.13 106.45
N GLU A 4 -59.05 -29.15 106.01
CA GLU A 4 -59.41 -27.85 105.40
C GLU A 4 -60.04 -26.86 106.39
N PRO A 5 -59.75 -25.53 106.32
CA PRO A 5 -59.91 -24.71 105.10
C PRO A 5 -59.00 -23.45 104.98
N ALA A 6 -59.13 -22.70 103.88
CA ALA A 6 -59.07 -21.23 103.91
C ALA A 6 -59.80 -20.62 102.69
N LEU A 7 -61.01 -20.14 102.93
CA LEU A 7 -61.77 -19.22 102.07
C LEU A 7 -61.36 -17.78 102.38
N GLN A 8 -61.07 -16.98 101.35
CA GLN A 8 -61.24 -15.52 101.39
C GLN A 8 -61.07 -14.94 99.98
N ASN A 9 -61.76 -13.90 99.49
CA ASN A 9 -63.11 -13.33 99.65
C ASN A 9 -63.16 -12.12 98.69
N HIS A 10 -64.35 -11.79 98.17
CA HIS A 10 -64.74 -10.46 97.62
C HIS A 10 -64.01 -9.93 96.36
N GLN A 11 -64.58 -9.24 95.39
CA GLN A 11 -65.93 -8.77 95.02
C GLN A 11 -65.84 -8.32 93.52
N PRO A 12 -66.96 -8.15 92.80
CA PRO A 12 -67.07 -7.66 91.42
C PRO A 12 -67.20 -6.10 91.43
N PRO A 13 -67.72 -5.36 90.42
CA PRO A 13 -67.80 -5.47 88.96
C PRO A 13 -67.35 -4.15 88.23
N THR A 14 -67.59 -4.09 86.92
CA THR A 14 -67.95 -2.89 86.11
C THR A 14 -66.93 -1.76 85.90
N ARG A 15 -66.51 -1.60 84.63
CA ARG A 15 -66.72 -0.33 83.90
C ARG A 15 -66.61 -0.52 82.40
N THR A 16 -67.73 -0.32 81.72
CA THR A 16 -67.80 0.13 80.33
C THR A 16 -67.17 1.53 80.22
N VAL A 17 -66.22 1.69 79.31
CA VAL A 17 -65.76 2.97 78.72
C VAL A 17 -65.41 2.62 77.27
N HIS A 18 -66.31 2.96 76.34
CA HIS A 18 -66.08 3.96 75.28
C HIS A 18 -64.88 3.63 74.38
N SER A 19 -65.13 3.15 73.16
CA SER A 19 -65.30 3.97 71.93
C SER A 19 -63.97 4.43 71.37
N GLN A 20 -63.81 4.25 70.04
CA GLN A 20 -62.82 4.90 69.17
C GLN A 20 -61.38 4.36 69.35
N ASP A 21 -60.57 3.98 68.36
CA ASP A 21 -60.58 4.11 66.89
C ASP A 21 -59.67 2.99 66.33
N GLU A 22 -60.12 2.23 65.34
CA GLU A 22 -59.20 1.69 64.33
C GLU A 22 -59.40 2.50 63.05
N PRO A 23 -58.36 3.20 62.54
CA PRO A 23 -58.41 3.62 61.15
C PRO A 23 -57.03 3.56 60.48
N PHE A 24 -56.21 2.54 60.74
CA PHE A 24 -54.94 2.41 60.02
C PHE A 24 -54.60 0.98 59.63
N LEU A 25 -55.36 0.39 58.71
CA LEU A 25 -54.85 -0.49 57.65
C LEU A 25 -55.93 -0.55 56.55
N PRO A 26 -55.63 -0.11 55.31
CA PRO A 26 -54.85 -0.94 54.39
C PRO A 26 -53.85 -0.10 53.58
N LEU A 27 -52.84 0.47 54.24
CA LEU A 27 -51.75 1.17 53.54
C LEU A 27 -50.66 0.20 53.05
N SER A 28 -50.44 -0.92 53.72
CA SER A 28 -49.43 -1.93 53.35
C SER A 28 -49.57 -2.49 51.92
N PRO A 29 -50.73 -2.99 51.45
CA PRO A 29 -50.83 -3.54 50.09
C PRO A 29 -50.64 -2.47 49.00
N ARG A 30 -50.98 -1.21 49.29
CA ARG A 30 -50.74 -0.08 48.37
C ARG A 30 -49.27 0.31 48.32
N LEU A 31 -48.58 0.26 49.46
CA LEU A 31 -47.13 0.47 49.53
C LEU A 31 -46.38 -0.65 48.80
N ASP A 32 -46.79 -1.92 48.98
CA ASP A 32 -46.21 -3.08 48.27
C ASP A 32 -46.44 -3.00 46.75
N GLN A 33 -47.61 -2.51 46.32
CA GLN A 33 -47.90 -2.30 44.91
C GLN A 33 -47.06 -1.15 44.31
N LEU A 34 -46.82 -0.09 45.09
CA LEU A 34 -46.01 1.05 44.67
C LEU A 34 -44.52 0.71 44.63
N THR A 35 -44.01 -0.07 45.58
CA THR A 35 -42.63 -0.57 45.57
C THR A 35 -42.40 -1.58 44.44
N ALA A 36 -43.36 -2.46 44.14
CA ALA A 36 -43.31 -3.34 42.99
C ALA A 36 -43.33 -2.56 41.66
N GLY A 37 -44.17 -1.52 41.57
CA GLY A 37 -44.19 -0.60 40.43
C GLY A 37 -42.87 0.16 40.24
N LEU A 38 -42.26 0.62 41.34
CA LEU A 38 -40.93 1.24 41.32
C LEU A 38 -39.84 0.26 40.86
N HIS A 39 -39.84 -0.97 41.36
CA HIS A 39 -38.86 -1.99 40.93
C HIS A 39 -39.04 -2.35 39.45
N ALA A 40 -40.28 -2.49 38.98
CA ALA A 40 -40.55 -2.75 37.57
C ALA A 40 -40.08 -1.60 36.66
N LEU A 41 -40.29 -0.35 37.10
CA LEU A 41 -39.81 0.83 36.39
C LEU A 41 -38.27 0.91 36.38
N GLU A 42 -37.64 0.61 37.52
CA GLU A 42 -36.19 0.59 37.66
C GLU A 42 -35.56 -0.49 36.77
N GLN A 43 -36.12 -1.70 36.76
CA GLN A 43 -35.69 -2.78 35.87
C GLN A 43 -35.87 -2.42 34.40
N TRP A 44 -37.01 -1.81 34.05
CA TRP A 44 -37.25 -1.37 32.69
C TRP A 44 -36.26 -0.29 32.25
N TYR A 45 -35.98 0.70 33.11
CA TYR A 45 -35.03 1.76 32.83
C TYR A 45 -33.60 1.21 32.71
N ALA A 46 -33.19 0.29 33.60
CA ALA A 46 -31.90 -0.38 33.52
C ALA A 46 -31.75 -1.13 32.19
N ALA A 47 -32.77 -1.88 31.78
CA ALA A 47 -32.77 -2.58 30.49
C ALA A 47 -32.76 -1.64 29.28
N ASP A 48 -33.51 -0.53 29.31
CA ASP A 48 -33.51 0.47 28.22
C ASP A 48 -32.16 1.19 28.14
N PHE A 49 -31.55 1.50 29.29
CA PHE A 49 -30.23 2.11 29.35
C PHE A 49 -29.15 1.16 28.83
N GLU A 50 -29.13 -0.09 29.28
CA GLU A 50 -28.21 -1.13 28.78
C GLU A 50 -28.33 -1.31 27.27
N LYS A 51 -29.57 -1.33 26.75
CA LYS A 51 -29.82 -1.40 25.31
C LYS A 51 -29.21 -0.20 24.58
N ARG A 52 -29.47 1.02 25.04
CA ARG A 52 -28.90 2.23 24.42
C ARG A 52 -27.38 2.25 24.47
N VAL A 53 -26.78 1.79 25.57
CA VAL A 53 -25.32 1.67 25.68
C VAL A 53 -24.79 0.65 24.67
N ALA A 54 -25.46 -0.49 24.51
CA ALA A 54 -25.11 -1.48 23.50
C ALA A 54 -25.20 -0.91 22.08
N ASP A 55 -26.30 -0.21 21.75
CA ASP A 55 -26.51 0.42 20.45
C ASP A 55 -25.41 1.46 20.15
N VAL A 56 -25.08 2.33 21.12
CA VAL A 56 -24.00 3.32 20.97
C VAL A 56 -22.64 2.64 20.80
N THR A 57 -22.38 1.57 21.54
CA THR A 57 -21.12 0.82 21.44
C THR A 57 -20.97 0.17 20.07
N GLU A 58 -22.05 -0.37 19.51
CA GLU A 58 -22.06 -0.96 18.17
C GLU A 58 -21.78 0.10 17.10
N VAL A 59 -22.46 1.26 17.18
CA VAL A 59 -22.24 2.37 16.24
C VAL A 59 -20.80 2.88 16.30
N LEU A 60 -20.27 3.11 17.51
CA LEU A 60 -18.88 3.56 17.67
C LEU A 60 -17.89 2.54 17.13
N ARG A 61 -18.12 1.24 17.38
CA ARG A 61 -17.26 0.18 16.85
C ARG A 61 -17.29 0.15 15.32
N ALA A 62 -18.48 0.27 14.72
CA ALA A 62 -18.63 0.31 13.28
C ALA A 62 -17.90 1.53 12.68
N GLN A 63 -18.06 2.72 13.28
CA GLN A 63 -17.38 3.94 12.83
C GLN A 63 -15.86 3.84 12.95
N ILE A 64 -15.34 3.38 14.09
CA ILE A 64 -13.89 3.19 14.29
C ILE A 64 -13.34 2.21 13.26
N THR A 65 -14.05 1.10 13.01
CA THR A 65 -13.61 0.09 12.04
C THR A 65 -13.59 0.67 10.64
N GLN A 66 -14.65 1.39 10.25
CA GLN A 66 -14.75 2.02 8.94
C GLN A 66 -13.65 3.07 8.72
N ASP A 67 -13.43 3.95 9.70
CA ASP A 67 -12.40 4.98 9.64
C ASP A 67 -11.02 4.35 9.52
N LEU A 68 -10.74 3.31 10.31
CA LEU A 68 -9.46 2.62 10.27
C LEU A 68 -9.22 1.93 8.92
N CYS A 69 -10.23 1.22 8.39
CA CYS A 69 -10.15 0.61 7.07
C CYS A 69 -9.91 1.65 5.98
N SER A 70 -10.69 2.73 5.96
CA SER A 70 -10.54 3.77 4.93
C SER A 70 -9.17 4.44 4.95
N ARG A 71 -8.59 4.66 6.15
CA ARG A 71 -7.24 5.21 6.28
C ARG A 71 -6.20 4.24 5.77
N PHE A 72 -6.27 2.97 6.18
CA PHE A 72 -5.35 1.95 5.70
C PHE A 72 -5.42 1.77 4.18
N ASP A 73 -6.62 1.71 3.61
CA ASP A 73 -6.79 1.58 2.17
C ASP A 73 -6.15 2.77 1.44
N SER A 74 -6.37 3.99 1.93
CA SER A 74 -5.76 5.19 1.34
C SER A 74 -4.23 5.23 1.44
N GLU A 75 -3.67 4.74 2.56
CA GLU A 75 -2.23 4.68 2.79
C GLU A 75 -1.58 3.60 1.90
N LEU A 76 -2.22 2.43 1.79
CA LEU A 76 -1.79 1.36 0.89
C LEU A 76 -1.83 1.81 -0.57
N ASP A 77 -2.89 2.47 -1.00
CA ASP A 77 -3.01 2.98 -2.37
C ASP A 77 -1.93 4.03 -2.65
N PHE A 78 -1.69 4.95 -1.71
CA PHE A 78 -0.63 5.95 -1.83
C PHE A 78 0.75 5.29 -2.01
N HIS A 79 1.06 4.31 -1.16
CA HIS A 79 2.34 3.59 -1.26
C HIS A 79 2.45 2.75 -2.52
N LEU A 80 1.37 2.09 -2.95
CA LEU A 80 1.35 1.30 -4.18
C LEU A 80 1.65 2.19 -5.39
N ILE A 81 1.00 3.35 -5.48
CA ILE A 81 1.25 4.32 -6.56
C ILE A 81 2.69 4.80 -6.52
N ALA A 82 3.19 5.23 -5.36
CA ALA A 82 4.56 5.73 -5.21
C ALA A 82 5.61 4.69 -5.61
N VAL A 83 5.44 3.44 -5.17
CA VAL A 83 6.34 2.33 -5.53
C VAL A 83 6.28 2.07 -7.02
N ARG A 84 5.08 2.00 -7.60
CA ARG A 84 4.90 1.78 -9.03
C ARG A 84 5.59 2.85 -9.86
N GLU A 85 5.37 4.12 -9.55
CA GLU A 85 6.01 5.24 -10.23
C GLU A 85 7.54 5.17 -10.13
N GLN A 86 8.07 4.84 -8.95
CA GLN A 86 9.50 4.67 -8.75
C GLN A 86 10.07 3.54 -9.62
N TYR A 87 9.37 2.41 -9.74
CA TYR A 87 9.78 1.32 -10.61
C TYR A 87 9.72 1.70 -12.10
N GLU A 88 8.66 2.37 -12.53
CA GLU A 88 8.50 2.83 -13.91
C GLU A 88 9.61 3.83 -14.29
N GLN A 89 9.92 4.79 -13.42
CA GLN A 89 11.03 5.74 -13.62
C GLN A 89 12.38 5.05 -13.72
N ARG A 90 12.66 4.09 -12.83
CA ARG A 90 13.91 3.31 -12.87
C ARG A 90 14.02 2.51 -14.17
N LEU A 91 12.93 1.89 -14.61
CA LEU A 91 12.91 1.11 -15.85
C LEU A 91 13.18 1.99 -17.07
N GLN A 92 12.58 3.18 -17.12
CA GLN A 92 12.83 4.16 -18.18
C GLN A 92 14.30 4.61 -18.20
N ALA A 93 14.87 4.96 -17.04
CA ALA A 93 16.27 5.36 -16.93
C ALA A 93 17.23 4.24 -17.39
N TYR A 94 16.98 2.98 -17.01
CA TYR A 94 17.77 1.84 -17.48
C TYR A 94 17.64 1.62 -18.99
N ALA A 95 16.44 1.78 -19.56
CA ALA A 95 16.23 1.64 -20.99
C ALA A 95 16.98 2.71 -21.78
N GLU A 96 16.94 3.96 -21.33
CA GLU A 96 17.69 5.08 -21.93
C GLU A 96 19.21 4.85 -21.83
N GLN A 97 19.69 4.43 -20.67
CA GLN A 97 21.11 4.11 -20.46
C GLN A 97 21.58 2.96 -21.34
N LEU A 98 20.77 1.91 -21.51
CA LEU A 98 21.10 0.79 -22.39
C LEU A 98 21.13 1.23 -23.86
N GLN A 99 20.18 2.06 -24.28
CA GLN A 99 20.14 2.59 -25.64
C GLN A 99 21.34 3.50 -25.93
N SER A 100 21.70 4.38 -25.01
CA SER A 100 22.87 5.25 -25.17
C SER A 100 24.17 4.45 -25.21
N SER A 101 24.34 3.46 -24.33
CA SER A 101 25.50 2.56 -24.33
C SER A 101 25.61 1.76 -25.63
N ARG A 102 24.49 1.22 -26.15
CA ARG A 102 24.48 0.52 -27.44
C ARG A 102 24.84 1.43 -28.61
N LYS A 103 24.32 2.66 -28.63
CA LYS A 103 24.69 3.66 -29.65
C LYS A 103 26.17 4.00 -29.58
N GLN A 104 26.70 4.19 -28.38
CA GLN A 104 28.13 4.47 -28.19
C GLN A 104 29.01 3.31 -28.67
N ALA A 105 28.69 2.07 -28.30
CA ALA A 105 29.43 0.89 -28.76
C ALA A 105 29.37 0.73 -30.29
N ALA A 106 28.21 0.98 -30.90
CA ALA A 106 28.07 0.98 -32.36
C ALA A 106 28.90 2.09 -33.03
N ASN A 107 28.96 3.26 -32.41
CA ASN A 107 29.77 4.39 -32.89
C ASN A 107 31.27 4.10 -32.78
N GLU A 108 31.72 3.49 -31.68
CA GLU A 108 33.11 3.08 -31.47
C GLU A 108 33.53 2.04 -32.51
N THR A 109 32.73 0.99 -32.71
CA THR A 109 33.02 -0.04 -33.74
C THR A 109 33.06 0.54 -35.16
N LEU A 110 32.19 1.51 -35.48
CA LEU A 110 32.23 2.22 -36.76
C LEU A 110 33.53 3.04 -36.94
N LEU A 111 33.98 3.73 -35.91
CA LEU A 111 35.23 4.51 -35.95
C LEU A 111 36.46 3.61 -36.04
N GLU A 112 36.47 2.48 -35.34
CA GLU A 112 37.52 1.47 -35.46
C GLU A 112 37.61 0.91 -36.87
N GLU A 113 36.45 0.62 -37.47
CA GLU A 113 36.38 0.14 -38.85
C GLU A 113 36.92 1.18 -39.85
N VAL A 114 36.58 2.46 -39.67
CA VAL A 114 37.15 3.55 -40.47
C VAL A 114 38.68 3.57 -40.37
N ARG A 115 39.24 3.51 -39.17
CA ARG A 115 40.70 3.50 -38.96
C ARG A 115 41.35 2.27 -39.63
N ARG A 116 40.72 1.10 -39.51
CA ARG A 116 41.20 -0.14 -40.13
C ARG A 116 41.27 -0.02 -41.66
N ILE A 117 40.23 0.52 -42.28
CA ILE A 117 40.17 0.71 -43.73
C ILE A 117 41.13 1.81 -44.19
N GLU A 118 41.30 2.88 -43.42
CA GLU A 118 42.31 3.91 -43.70
C GLU A 118 43.73 3.34 -43.69
N ALA A 119 44.06 2.50 -42.71
CA ALA A 119 45.36 1.83 -42.65
C ALA A 119 45.55 0.87 -43.84
N ALA A 120 44.56 0.04 -44.17
CA ALA A 120 44.64 -0.86 -45.31
C ALA A 120 44.80 -0.11 -46.65
N LEU A 121 44.12 1.03 -46.80
CA LEU A 121 44.24 1.89 -47.96
C LEU A 121 45.62 2.57 -48.04
N HIS A 122 46.20 2.95 -46.91
CA HIS A 122 47.55 3.49 -46.85
C HIS A 122 48.58 2.44 -47.33
N THR A 123 48.53 1.22 -46.80
CA THR A 123 49.39 0.12 -47.24
C THR A 123 49.22 -0.19 -48.73
N CYS A 124 47.98 -0.21 -49.22
CA CYS A 124 47.71 -0.43 -50.65
C CYS A 124 48.30 0.69 -51.53
N ASN A 125 48.30 1.95 -51.07
CA ASN A 125 48.93 3.05 -51.78
C ASN A 125 50.46 2.91 -51.79
N GLU A 126 51.08 2.57 -50.66
CA GLU A 126 52.53 2.36 -50.57
C GLU A 126 53.00 1.22 -51.49
N GLU A 127 52.24 0.13 -51.56
CA GLU A 127 52.52 -0.97 -52.47
C GLU A 127 52.40 -0.55 -53.94
N LEU A 128 51.36 0.23 -54.30
CA LEU A 128 51.21 0.78 -55.64
C LEU A 128 52.37 1.72 -55.99
N ASP A 129 52.72 2.66 -55.12
CA ASP A 129 53.79 3.63 -55.34
C ASP A 129 55.17 2.95 -55.47
N ARG A 130 55.38 1.84 -54.75
CA ARG A 130 56.59 1.02 -54.84
C ARG A 130 56.67 0.22 -56.16
N LEU A 131 55.54 -0.32 -56.64
CA LEU A 131 55.51 -1.18 -57.83
C LEU A 131 55.36 -0.40 -59.14
N LEU A 132 54.85 0.83 -59.09
CA LEU A 132 54.68 1.68 -60.27
C LEU A 132 55.96 1.95 -61.07
N PRO A 133 57.12 2.23 -60.44
CA PRO A 133 58.37 2.48 -61.17
C PRO A 133 59.12 1.21 -61.60
N ASP A 134 58.63 0.02 -61.25
CA ASP A 134 59.28 -1.26 -61.58
C ASP A 134 58.66 -1.88 -62.84
N ASP A 135 59.31 -1.68 -63.98
CA ASP A 135 58.89 -2.18 -65.30
C ASP A 135 58.85 -3.72 -65.40
N SER A 136 59.39 -4.43 -64.41
CA SER A 136 59.36 -5.90 -64.36
C SER A 136 58.05 -6.46 -63.78
N VAL A 137 57.21 -5.62 -63.17
CA VAL A 137 55.96 -6.03 -62.54
C VAL A 137 54.88 -6.28 -63.58
N ALA A 138 54.23 -7.46 -63.50
CA ALA A 138 53.12 -7.78 -64.37
C ALA A 138 51.97 -6.76 -64.22
N LEU A 139 51.54 -6.16 -65.34
CA LEU A 139 50.44 -5.18 -65.39
C LEU A 139 49.16 -5.68 -64.71
N GLY A 140 48.86 -6.98 -64.79
CA GLY A 140 47.72 -7.59 -64.11
C GLY A 140 47.74 -7.39 -62.58
N LYS A 141 48.92 -7.44 -61.96
CA LYS A 141 49.09 -7.20 -60.52
C LYS A 141 48.84 -5.73 -60.16
N LEU A 142 49.33 -4.80 -60.97
CA LEU A 142 49.09 -3.37 -60.80
C LEU A 142 47.60 -3.03 -60.94
N LEU A 143 46.92 -3.62 -61.93
CA LEU A 143 45.48 -3.46 -62.12
C LEU A 143 44.69 -4.01 -60.93
N GLN A 144 45.06 -5.19 -60.41
CA GLN A 144 44.41 -5.77 -59.25
C GLN A 144 44.53 -4.89 -58.00
N LEU A 145 45.74 -4.39 -57.70
CA LEU A 145 45.96 -3.45 -56.60
C LEU A 145 45.17 -2.15 -56.80
N ARG A 146 45.08 -1.65 -58.04
CA ARG A 146 44.31 -0.44 -58.34
C ARG A 146 42.81 -0.65 -58.12
N THR A 147 42.28 -1.81 -58.47
CA THR A 147 40.89 -2.18 -58.20
C THR A 147 40.62 -2.25 -56.70
N GLN A 148 41.49 -2.93 -55.95
CA GLN A 148 41.40 -3.01 -54.48
C GLN A 148 41.43 -1.61 -53.84
N GLN A 149 42.30 -0.71 -54.32
CA GLN A 149 42.35 0.68 -53.86
C GLN A 149 41.02 1.42 -54.09
N LEU A 150 40.38 1.23 -55.25
CA LEU A 150 39.09 1.85 -55.58
C LEU A 150 37.95 1.30 -54.70
N GLU A 151 37.93 0.00 -54.46
CA GLU A 151 36.96 -0.65 -53.56
C GLU A 151 37.09 -0.14 -52.14
N LEU A 152 38.32 -0.08 -51.59
CA LEU A 152 38.58 0.47 -50.26
C LEU A 152 38.17 1.96 -50.17
N LYS A 153 38.42 2.77 -51.20
CA LYS A 153 37.98 4.17 -51.26
C LYS A 153 36.45 4.30 -51.26
N ALA A 154 35.76 3.46 -52.03
CA ALA A 154 34.31 3.45 -52.10
C ALA A 154 33.70 3.04 -50.74
N TYR A 155 34.23 1.99 -50.13
CA TYR A 155 33.79 1.51 -48.82
C TYR A 155 34.04 2.55 -47.73
N LEU A 156 35.23 3.16 -47.68
CA LEU A 156 35.55 4.25 -46.74
C LEU A 156 34.60 5.44 -46.90
N ARG A 157 34.22 5.78 -48.12
CA ARG A 157 33.22 6.83 -48.38
C ARG A 157 31.86 6.46 -47.80
N GLY A 158 31.44 5.20 -47.93
CA GLY A 158 30.22 4.67 -47.31
C GLY A 158 30.27 4.75 -45.79
N LEU A 159 31.37 4.30 -45.17
CA LEU A 159 31.57 4.38 -43.72
C LEU A 159 31.56 5.81 -43.21
N ARG A 160 32.27 6.73 -43.87
CA ARG A 160 32.27 8.16 -43.50
C ARG A 160 30.90 8.81 -43.64
N PHE A 161 30.08 8.34 -44.58
CA PHE A 161 28.69 8.79 -44.68
C PHE A 161 27.87 8.31 -43.48
N GLN A 162 28.05 7.07 -43.04
CA GLN A 162 27.40 6.55 -41.82
C GLN A 162 27.86 7.28 -40.56
N VAL A 163 29.15 7.61 -40.43
CA VAL A 163 29.69 8.42 -39.32
C VAL A 163 29.00 9.78 -39.25
N LYS A 164 28.86 10.46 -40.41
CA LYS A 164 28.14 11.74 -40.48
C LYS A 164 26.67 11.62 -40.10
N GLN A 165 26.00 10.53 -40.50
CA GLN A 165 24.62 10.28 -40.09
C GLN A 165 24.49 10.00 -38.59
N ALA A 166 25.51 9.37 -37.99
CA ALA A 166 25.58 9.11 -36.56
C ALA A 166 25.92 10.37 -35.73
N GLY A 167 26.26 11.49 -36.37
CA GLY A 167 26.61 12.75 -35.70
C GLY A 167 27.98 12.73 -35.02
N LEU A 168 28.88 11.88 -35.50
CA LEU A 168 30.26 11.72 -35.03
C LEU A 168 31.25 12.55 -35.85
#